data_AF-A0A8T6YI03-F1
#
_entry.id   AF-A0A8T6YI03-F1
#
_cell.length_a   1.000
_cell.length_b   1.000
_cell.length_c   1.000
_cell.angle_alpha   90.00
_cell.angle_beta   90.00
_cell.angle_gamma   90.00
#
_symmetry.space_group_name_H-M   'P 1'
#
loop_
_entity.id
_entity.type
_entity.pdbx_description
1 polymer ?
#
loop_
_entity_poly.entity_id
_entity_poly.type
_entity_poly.pdbx_seq_one_letter_code
_entity_poly.pdbx_strand_id
1 'polypeptide(L)' 'MSPLKQLKEGVMPEDIQCKSSMELVFKLSGEPACVKFTSIEKLVSYGWTQ' A
#
# COMPACT_ATOMS: atom_id res chain seq x y z
N MET A 1 6.71 -10.47 2.25
CA MET A 1 5.53 -10.30 3.12
C MET A 1 4.62 -9.23 2.49
N SER A 2 3.29 -9.28 2.64
CA SER A 2 2.42 -8.20 2.18
C SER A 2 2.29 -7.11 3.25
N PRO A 3 2.00 -5.84 2.89
CA PRO A 3 1.75 -4.76 3.86
C PRO A 3 0.71 -5.09 4.91
N LEU A 4 -0.41 -5.65 4.47
CA LEU A 4 -1.49 -6.05 5.37
C LEU A 4 -1.02 -7.12 6.37
N LYS A 5 -0.11 -8.00 5.97
CA LYS A 5 0.47 -9.00 6.87
C LYS A 5 1.48 -8.38 7.85
N GLN A 6 2.33 -7.46 7.37
CA GLN A 6 3.26 -6.69 8.22
C GLN A 6 2.48 -5.93 9.32
N LEU A 7 1.43 -5.20 8.93
CA LEU A 7 0.59 -4.47 9.86
C LEU A 7 -0.07 -5.40 10.90
N LYS A 8 -0.59 -6.56 10.47
CA LYS A 8 -1.18 -7.57 11.37
C LYS A 8 -0.17 -8.22 12.32
N GLU A 9 1.10 -8.28 11.93
CA GLU A 9 2.20 -8.77 12.77
C GLU A 9 2.74 -7.68 13.72
N GLY A 10 2.16 -6.48 13.72
CA GLY A 10 2.52 -5.39 14.63
C GLY A 10 3.59 -4.44 14.07
N VAL A 11 3.93 -4.54 12.79
CA VAL A 11 4.80 -3.57 12.12
C VAL A 11 4.06 -2.24 12.00
N MET A 12 4.71 -1.15 12.40
CA MET A 12 4.12 0.18 12.29
C MET A 12 3.92 0.55 10.82
N PRO A 13 2.86 1.30 10.47
CA PRO A 13 2.59 1.76 9.10
C PRO A 13 3.81 2.36 8.38
N GLU A 14 4.62 3.10 9.13
CA GLU A 14 5.82 3.81 8.69
C GLU A 14 6.98 2.87 8.32
N ASP A 15 7.02 1.70 8.96
CA ASP A 15 8.06 0.68 8.78
C ASP A 15 7.69 -0.39 7.74
N ILE A 16 6.48 -0.32 7.18
CA ILE A 16 6.03 -1.29 6.19
C ILE A 16 6.86 -1.12 4.91
N GLN A 17 7.67 -2.13 4.60
CA GLN A 17 8.46 -2.13 3.38
C GLN A 17 7.76 -2.83 2.22
N CYS A 18 7.83 -2.18 1.07
CA CYS A 18 7.42 -2.72 -0.22
C CYS A 18 8.63 -3.22 -1.01
N LYS A 19 8.39 -4.13 -1.97
CA LYS A 19 9.42 -4.57 -2.90
C LYS A 19 9.87 -3.39 -3.78
N SER A 20 11.10 -3.44 -4.28
CA SER A 20 11.63 -2.49 -5.26
C SER A 20 10.64 -2.32 -6.42
N SER A 21 10.40 -1.09 -6.87
CA SER A 21 9.37 -0.68 -7.84
C SER A 21 7.91 -0.67 -7.37
N MET A 22 7.66 -0.82 -6.06
CA MET A 22 6.33 -0.63 -5.46
C MET A 22 6.36 0.44 -4.37
N GLU A 23 5.25 1.14 -4.23
CA GLU A 23 4.98 2.10 -3.17
C GLU A 23 3.92 1.56 -2.22
N LEU A 24 4.06 1.91 -0.95
CA LEU A 24 3.05 1.67 0.05
C LEU A 24 1.93 2.71 -0.11
N VAL A 25 0.72 2.25 -0.34
CA VAL A 25 -0.47 3.09 -0.39
C VAL A 25 -1.54 2.55 0.55
N PHE A 26 -2.39 3.44 1.05
CA PHE A 26 -3.54 3.06 1.85
C PHE A 26 -4.80 3.11 0.99
N LYS A 27 -5.53 2.00 0.97
CA LYS A 27 -6.85 1.97 0.36
C LYS A 27 -7.79 2.92 1.10
N LEU A 28 -8.86 3.35 0.46
CA LEU A 28 -9.95 4.07 1.14
C LEU A 28 -10.56 3.27 2.29
N SER A 29 -10.48 1.94 2.25
CA SER A 29 -10.88 1.04 3.34
C SER A 29 -9.95 1.11 4.58
N GLY A 30 -8.83 1.85 4.50
CA GLY A 30 -7.81 1.94 5.56
C GLY A 30 -6.78 0.80 5.52
N GLU A 31 -6.89 -0.12 4.55
CA GLU A 31 -5.96 -1.24 4.44
C GLU A 31 -4.72 -0.89 3.62
N PRO A 32 -3.50 -1.21 4.08
CA PRO A 32 -2.28 -0.94 3.34
C PRO A 32 -2.06 -1.94 2.19
N ALA A 33 -1.48 -1.46 1.10
CA ALA A 33 -1.12 -2.27 -0.06
C ALA A 33 0.13 -1.74 -0.76
N CYS A 34 0.94 -2.65 -1.31
CA CYS A 34 2.07 -2.29 -2.16
C CYS A 34 1.57 -2.29 -3.60
N VAL A 35 1.65 -1.16 -4.27
CA VAL A 35 1.25 -1.02 -5.67
C VAL A 35 2.41 -0.51 -6.48
N LYS A 36 2.44 -0.80 -7.78
CA LYS A 36 3.48 -0.22 -8.65
C LYS A 36 3.30 1.28 -8.72
N PHE A 37 4.40 2.04 -8.68
CA PHE A 37 4.39 3.50 -8.86
C PHE A 37 3.60 3.93 -10.11
N THR A 38 3.76 3.20 -11.21
CA THR A 38 3.08 3.44 -12.49
C THR A 38 1.57 3.16 -12.48
N SER A 39 1.06 2.52 -11.43
CA SER A 39 -0.36 2.22 -11.24
C SER A 39 -1.05 3.18 -10.28
N ILE A 40 -0.32 4.02 -9.53
CA ILE A 40 -0.90 4.87 -8.47
C ILE A 40 -1.93 5.83 -9.04
N GLU A 41 -1.57 6.60 -10.08
CA GLU A 41 -2.50 7.54 -10.71
C GLU A 41 -3.78 6.86 -11.21
N LYS A 42 -3.65 5.64 -11.77
CA LYS A 42 -4.81 4.85 -12.20
C LYS A 42 -5.67 4.44 -11.01
N LEU A 43 -5.04 4.00 -9.92
CA LEU A 43 -5.75 3.58 -8.70
C LEU A 43 -6.46 4.75 -8.02
N VAL A 44 -5.85 5.94 -8.01
CA VAL A 44 -6.50 7.18 -7.56
C VAL A 44 -7.69 7.53 -8.46
N SER A 45 -7.53 7.45 -9.79
CA SER A 45 -8.63 7.71 -10.73
C SER A 45 -9.81 6.74 -10.58
N TYR A 46 -9.56 5.52 -10.11
CA TYR A 46 -10.59 4.52 -9.82
C TYR A 46 -11.20 4.64 -8.43
N GLY A 47 -10.75 5.60 -7.60
CA GLY A 47 -11.20 5.76 -6.23
C GLY A 47 -10.79 4.58 -5.33
N TRP A 48 -9.69 3.90 -5.66
CA TRP A 48 -9.19 2.78 -4.87
C TRP A 48 -8.32 3.27 -3.69
N THR A 49 -7.63 4.39 -3.87
CA THR A 49 -6.76 5.08 -2.91
C THR A 49 -6.87 6.59 -3.14
N GLN A 50 -6.33 7.40 -2.24
CA GLN A 50 -6.36 8.88 -2.29
C GLN A 50 -4.97 9.45 -2.04
#